data_AF-A0A409YUC7-F1
#
_entry.id   AF-A0A409YUC7-F1
#
_cell.length_a   1.000
_cell.length_b   1.000
_cell.length_c   1.000
_cell.angle_alpha   90.00
_cell.angle_beta   90.00
_cell.angle_gamma   90.00
#
_symmetry.space_group_name_H-M   'P 1'
#
loop_
_entity.id
_entity.type
_entity.pdbx_description
1 polymer ?
#
loop_
_entity_poly.entity_id
_entity_poly.type
_entity_poly.pdbx_seq_one_letter_code
_entity_poly.pdbx_strand_id
1 'polypeptide(L)'
;MSTDASSQWFFSPNALTATPSSSPLEKEMPTSAMCTAATWFHRFYMRYSMEDFHRQDVAASCIFLATKTEECGRKLRDVARVYQAKVQNADISTIPADSKEVDLCQSAILLTEEVLLEALCFDFVVDSPHAELLDLFESLGSEMELREYAWSLAHDSTPLCILYPPRLIAVACYVLAQRIVDGSNSPSLDARISVTAPSTSLPTPPSHQPPSPDASRAVIDYYNLNESELRQVSEALDILLEFYSAQDQASYPYIAPIVAVPPPAQRGPRPRLFVSQAELSLIMTSGEANSQSASHEGLGRTPSSSHGGHTPLTQSEDSNRRPSFTMNT
;
A
#
# COMPACT_ATOMS: atom_id res chain seq x y z
N MET A 1 35.13 -17.42 30.13
CA MET A 1 35.00 -16.73 28.83
C MET A 1 33.63 -17.09 28.30
N SER A 2 32.63 -16.27 28.59
CA SER A 2 31.23 -16.51 28.24
C SER A 2 30.89 -15.48 27.16
N THR A 3 30.70 -15.94 25.93
CA THR A 3 30.27 -15.11 24.80
C THR A 3 28.76 -15.25 24.67
N ASP A 4 28.10 -14.13 24.95
CA ASP A 4 26.66 -13.93 24.93
C ASP A 4 26.12 -14.09 23.50
N ALA A 5 25.21 -15.04 23.29
CA ALA A 5 24.56 -15.32 22.00
C ALA A 5 23.44 -14.33 21.67
N SER A 6 23.20 -13.33 22.54
CA SER A 6 22.13 -12.35 22.40
C SER A 6 22.48 -11.17 21.48
N SER A 7 23.70 -11.13 20.91
CA SER A 7 24.16 -10.03 20.03
C SER A 7 24.15 -10.37 18.53
N GLN A 8 23.61 -11.53 18.12
CA GLN A 8 23.55 -11.93 16.70
C GLN A 8 22.33 -11.37 15.94
N TRP A 9 21.46 -10.61 16.63
CA TRP A 9 20.19 -10.10 16.08
C TRP A 9 20.17 -8.58 15.91
N PHE A 10 21.28 -7.87 16.17
CA PHE A 10 21.36 -6.43 15.92
C PHE A 10 21.91 -6.16 14.52
N PHE A 11 21.01 -5.78 13.61
CA PHE A 11 21.40 -5.19 12.34
C PHE A 11 21.42 -3.67 12.50
N SER A 12 22.58 -3.04 12.31
CA SER A 12 22.64 -1.56 12.18
C SER A 12 21.66 -1.11 11.09
N PRO A 13 21.06 0.10 11.17
CA PRO A 13 20.16 0.64 10.14
C PRO A 13 20.73 0.59 8.70
N ASN A 14 22.06 0.51 8.58
CA ASN A 14 22.76 0.36 7.31
C ASN A 14 22.71 -1.06 6.71
N ALA A 15 22.39 -2.10 7.48
CA ALA A 15 22.39 -3.50 7.02
C ALA A 15 21.11 -3.90 6.26
N LEU A 16 19.99 -3.20 6.49
CA LEU A 16 18.78 -3.33 5.64
C LEU A 16 19.00 -2.83 4.21
N THR A 17 20.07 -2.06 3.95
CA THR A 17 20.45 -1.61 2.60
C THR A 17 21.39 -2.56 1.85
N ALA A 18 21.61 -3.77 2.37
CA ALA A 18 22.59 -4.72 1.86
C ALA A 18 21.99 -6.12 1.62
N THR A 19 20.85 -6.20 0.93
CA THR A 19 20.46 -7.43 0.23
C THR A 19 21.26 -7.56 -1.07
N PRO A 20 21.90 -8.70 -1.41
CA PRO A 20 22.86 -8.80 -2.52
C PRO A 20 22.27 -8.75 -3.93
N SER A 21 20.99 -8.41 -4.10
CA SER A 21 20.29 -8.39 -5.39
C SER A 21 19.76 -7.01 -5.81
N SER A 22 20.06 -5.96 -5.05
CA SER A 22 19.42 -4.67 -5.22
C SER A 22 20.13 -3.81 -6.27
N SER A 23 19.48 -3.63 -7.40
CA SER A 23 19.85 -2.65 -8.43
C SER A 23 19.99 -1.24 -7.83
N PRO A 24 20.84 -0.35 -8.37
CA PRO A 24 21.23 0.93 -7.74
C PRO A 24 20.12 1.96 -7.47
N LEU A 25 18.85 1.68 -7.80
CA LEU A 25 17.71 2.54 -7.41
C LEU A 25 16.97 2.09 -6.17
N GLU A 26 17.18 0.86 -5.72
CA GLU A 26 16.55 0.36 -4.49
C GLU A 26 17.24 0.91 -3.23
N LYS A 27 18.42 1.52 -3.37
CA LYS A 27 19.20 2.08 -2.27
C LYS A 27 18.99 3.58 -2.02
N GLU A 28 18.09 4.24 -2.74
CA GLU A 28 18.24 5.69 -2.92
C GLU A 28 16.95 6.54 -2.93
N MET A 29 15.76 5.94 -2.77
CA MET A 29 14.54 6.72 -2.57
C MET A 29 14.08 6.62 -1.11
N PRO A 30 13.78 7.76 -0.44
CA PRO A 30 13.22 7.74 0.90
C PRO A 30 11.94 6.90 0.97
N THR A 31 11.76 6.18 2.07
CA THR A 31 10.54 5.38 2.30
C THR A 31 9.28 6.24 2.25
N SER A 32 9.34 7.51 2.66
CA SER A 32 8.23 8.46 2.53
C SER A 32 7.78 8.59 1.06
N ALA A 33 8.72 8.86 0.16
CA ALA A 33 8.45 8.98 -1.27
C ALA A 33 7.92 7.67 -1.88
N MET A 34 8.38 6.51 -1.41
CA MET A 34 7.81 5.21 -1.82
C MET A 34 6.35 5.07 -1.41
N CYS A 35 6.03 5.35 -0.15
CA CYS A 35 4.66 5.27 0.36
C CYS A 35 3.73 6.28 -0.34
N THR A 36 4.22 7.50 -0.61
CA THR A 36 3.49 8.53 -1.36
C THR A 36 3.19 8.06 -2.78
N ALA A 37 4.21 7.57 -3.51
CA ALA A 37 4.03 7.03 -4.85
C ALA A 37 3.03 5.86 -4.89
N ALA A 38 3.09 4.96 -3.91
CA ALA A 38 2.18 3.83 -3.84
C ALA A 38 0.73 4.26 -3.50
N THR A 39 0.57 5.27 -2.64
CA THR A 39 -0.75 5.87 -2.36
C THR A 39 -1.36 6.47 -3.62
N TRP A 40 -0.59 7.23 -4.39
CA TRP A 40 -1.06 7.79 -5.66
C TRP A 40 -1.40 6.71 -6.70
N PHE A 41 -0.61 5.65 -6.75
CA PHE A 41 -0.90 4.50 -7.61
C PHE A 41 -2.26 3.89 -7.28
N HIS A 42 -2.56 3.67 -5.99
CA HIS A 42 -3.88 3.19 -5.57
C HIS A 42 -4.99 4.21 -5.87
N ARG A 43 -4.79 5.50 -5.58
CA ARG A 43 -5.76 6.56 -5.89
C ARG A 43 -6.08 6.65 -7.39
N PHE A 44 -5.08 6.47 -8.25
CA PHE A 44 -5.25 6.49 -9.71
C PHE A 44 -6.19 5.38 -10.19
N TYR A 45 -5.96 4.14 -9.74
CA TYR A 45 -6.78 3.00 -10.15
C TYR A 45 -8.17 2.94 -9.50
N MET A 46 -8.49 3.85 -8.58
CA MET A 46 -9.87 4.08 -8.16
C MET A 46 -10.68 4.86 -9.21
N ARG A 47 -10.02 5.52 -10.17
CA ARG A 47 -10.66 6.32 -11.23
C ARG A 47 -10.49 5.74 -12.63
N TYR A 48 -9.37 5.05 -12.87
CA TYR A 48 -9.02 4.49 -14.18
C TYR A 48 -8.90 2.97 -14.14
N SER A 49 -9.10 2.31 -15.29
CA SER A 49 -8.91 0.87 -15.42
C SER A 49 -7.45 0.51 -15.67
N MET A 50 -7.02 -0.66 -15.17
CA MET A 50 -5.73 -1.26 -15.53
C MET A 50 -5.65 -1.71 -17.00
N GLU A 51 -6.79 -1.79 -17.69
CA GLU A 51 -6.85 -2.06 -19.13
C GLU A 51 -6.48 -0.83 -19.96
N ASP A 52 -6.90 0.36 -19.50
CA ASP A 52 -6.65 1.62 -20.20
C ASP A 52 -5.23 2.15 -19.96
N PHE A 53 -4.74 1.98 -18.73
CA PHE A 53 -3.42 2.45 -18.30
C PHE A 53 -2.60 1.29 -17.74
N HIS A 54 -1.50 0.97 -18.41
CA HIS A 54 -0.64 -0.11 -18.01
C HIS A 54 0.04 0.18 -16.67
N ARG A 55 -0.04 -0.78 -15.74
CA ARG A 55 0.47 -0.66 -14.35
C ARG A 55 1.91 -0.19 -14.24
N GLN A 56 2.77 -0.55 -15.19
CA GLN A 56 4.18 -0.17 -15.11
C GLN A 56 4.39 1.30 -15.49
N ASP A 57 3.63 1.84 -16.46
CA ASP A 57 3.70 3.26 -16.82
C ASP A 57 3.19 4.14 -15.68
N VAL A 58 2.06 3.75 -15.07
CA VAL A 58 1.49 4.46 -13.92
C VAL A 58 2.44 4.40 -12.72
N ALA A 59 3.01 3.23 -12.42
CA ALA A 59 3.97 3.09 -11.32
C ALA A 59 5.23 3.94 -11.53
N ALA A 60 5.81 3.93 -12.73
CA ALA A 60 6.98 4.75 -13.06
C ALA A 60 6.66 6.25 -12.94
N SER A 61 5.46 6.66 -13.35
CA SER A 61 4.98 8.04 -13.25
C SER A 61 4.73 8.47 -11.81
N CYS A 62 4.15 7.60 -10.97
CA CYS A 62 3.96 7.86 -9.54
C CYS A 62 5.30 8.04 -8.83
N ILE A 63 6.28 7.17 -9.12
CA ILE A 63 7.65 7.28 -8.58
C ILE A 63 8.31 8.57 -9.05
N PHE A 64 8.24 8.89 -10.35
CA PHE A 64 8.82 10.12 -10.89
C PHE A 64 8.20 11.36 -10.24
N LEU A 65 6.87 11.43 -10.16
CA LEU A 65 6.17 12.54 -9.50
C LEU A 65 6.58 12.65 -8.03
N ALA A 66 6.69 11.54 -7.30
CA ALA A 66 7.01 11.54 -5.87
C ALA A 66 8.44 12.06 -5.63
N THR A 67 9.37 11.73 -6.52
CA THR A 67 10.74 12.27 -6.43
C THR A 67 10.82 13.78 -6.65
N LYS A 68 9.83 14.38 -7.34
CA LYS A 68 9.72 15.83 -7.52
C LYS A 68 9.10 16.51 -6.30
N THR A 69 8.07 15.91 -5.70
CA THR A 69 7.37 16.50 -4.54
C THR A 69 8.15 16.36 -3.24
N GLU A 70 8.88 15.25 -3.06
CA GLU A 70 9.68 14.94 -1.86
C GLU A 70 11.14 15.45 -1.97
N GLU A 71 11.42 16.31 -2.96
CA GLU A 71 12.75 16.92 -3.20
C GLU A 71 13.92 15.91 -3.32
N CYS A 72 13.64 14.68 -3.73
CA CYS A 72 14.63 13.60 -3.86
C CYS A 72 15.53 13.74 -5.10
N GLY A 73 15.17 14.63 -6.04
CA GLY A 73 16.05 15.07 -7.14
C GLY A 73 16.48 13.96 -8.10
N ARG A 74 15.55 13.15 -8.61
CA ARG A 74 15.85 12.08 -9.59
C ARG A 74 15.59 12.55 -11.02
N LYS A 75 16.51 12.25 -11.94
CA LYS A 75 16.34 12.58 -13.36
C LYS A 75 15.35 11.61 -13.99
N LEU A 76 14.46 12.13 -14.85
CA LEU A 76 13.51 11.34 -15.62
C LEU A 76 14.18 10.15 -16.35
N ARG A 77 15.35 10.40 -16.95
CA ARG A 77 16.12 9.37 -17.66
C ARG A 77 16.54 8.21 -16.75
N ASP A 78 16.88 8.49 -15.50
CA ASP A 78 17.29 7.44 -14.57
C ASP A 78 16.09 6.57 -14.17
N VAL A 79 14.93 7.20 -13.92
CA VAL A 79 13.65 6.50 -13.68
C VAL A 79 13.26 5.63 -14.88
N ALA A 80 13.37 6.18 -16.09
CA ALA A 80 13.07 5.47 -17.34
C ALA A 80 13.99 4.27 -17.57
N ARG A 81 15.28 4.36 -17.20
CA ARG A 81 16.20 3.21 -17.28
C ARG A 81 15.79 2.07 -16.34
N VAL A 82 15.34 2.40 -15.12
CA VAL A 82 14.80 1.39 -14.18
C VAL A 82 13.58 0.74 -14.76
N TYR A 83 12.66 1.57 -15.26
CA TYR A 83 11.42 1.12 -15.82
C TYR A 83 11.72 0.12 -16.95
N GLN A 84 12.58 0.49 -17.89
CA GLN A 84 12.98 -0.37 -18.99
C GLN A 84 13.67 -1.67 -18.52
N ALA A 85 14.58 -1.58 -17.55
CA ALA A 85 15.24 -2.75 -16.98
C ALA A 85 14.24 -3.72 -16.34
N LYS A 86 13.24 -3.20 -15.62
CA LYS A 86 12.17 -3.99 -14.99
C LYS A 86 11.23 -4.61 -16.01
N VAL A 87 10.90 -3.91 -17.10
CA VAL A 87 10.11 -4.49 -18.21
C VAL A 87 10.86 -5.65 -18.88
N GLN A 88 12.17 -5.50 -19.08
CA GLN A 88 13.00 -6.51 -19.73
C GLN A 88 13.46 -7.64 -18.79
N ASN A 89 13.17 -7.56 -17.49
CA ASN A 89 13.76 -8.42 -16.45
C ASN A 89 15.30 -8.50 -16.55
N ALA A 90 15.92 -7.37 -16.87
CA ALA A 90 17.35 -7.24 -17.06
C ALA A 90 17.98 -6.38 -15.95
N ASP A 91 19.30 -6.49 -15.79
CA ASP A 91 20.02 -5.58 -14.90
C ASP A 91 20.13 -4.18 -15.52
N ILE A 92 19.99 -3.15 -14.70
CA ILE A 92 20.02 -1.73 -15.11
C ILE A 92 21.36 -1.38 -15.79
N SER A 93 22.45 -2.04 -15.37
CA SER A 93 23.77 -1.87 -15.96
C SER A 93 23.81 -2.22 -17.46
N THR A 94 22.90 -3.10 -17.91
CA THR A 94 22.81 -3.55 -19.30
C THR A 94 22.00 -2.61 -20.19
N ILE A 95 21.24 -1.67 -19.60
CA ILE A 95 20.38 -0.74 -20.34
C ILE A 95 21.17 0.54 -20.65
N PRO A 96 21.51 0.82 -21.93
CA PRO A 96 22.18 2.07 -22.29
C PRO A 96 21.29 3.28 -21.99
N ALA A 97 21.88 4.36 -21.47
CA ALA A 97 21.10 5.55 -21.09
C ALA A 97 20.51 6.30 -22.31
N ASP A 98 21.16 6.20 -23.47
CA ASP A 98 20.78 6.90 -24.70
C ASP A 98 20.11 5.94 -25.70
N SER A 99 19.44 4.90 -25.20
CA SER A 99 18.70 3.95 -26.04
C SER A 99 17.34 4.52 -26.43
N LYS A 100 16.87 4.17 -27.64
CA LYS A 100 15.55 4.60 -28.13
C LYS A 100 14.42 4.12 -27.23
N GLU A 101 14.58 2.96 -26.61
CA GLU A 101 13.61 2.37 -25.69
C GLU A 101 13.50 3.18 -24.40
N VAL A 102 14.63 3.71 -23.88
CA VAL A 102 14.63 4.62 -22.74
C VAL A 102 13.94 5.93 -23.09
N ASP A 103 14.15 6.49 -24.29
CA ASP A 103 13.45 7.69 -24.76
C ASP A 103 11.93 7.49 -24.88
N LEU A 104 11.50 6.32 -25.35
CA LEU A 104 10.08 5.93 -25.36
C LEU A 104 9.52 5.83 -23.94
N CYS A 105 10.26 5.22 -23.02
CA CYS A 105 9.89 5.16 -21.59
C CYS A 105 9.76 6.55 -20.97
N GLN A 106 10.70 7.46 -21.24
CA GLN A 106 10.61 8.85 -20.77
C GLN A 106 9.35 9.54 -21.29
N SER A 107 9.03 9.35 -22.57
CA SER A 107 7.84 9.92 -23.18
C SER A 107 6.55 9.34 -22.57
N ALA A 108 6.51 8.03 -22.34
CA ALA A 108 5.38 7.35 -21.70
C ALA A 108 5.15 7.83 -20.26
N ILE A 109 6.23 8.01 -19.49
CA ILE A 109 6.17 8.54 -18.12
C ILE A 109 5.59 9.96 -18.12
N LEU A 110 6.04 10.84 -19.03
CA LEU A 110 5.54 12.23 -19.07
C LEU A 110 4.07 12.32 -19.49
N LEU A 111 3.64 11.50 -20.46
CA LEU A 111 2.24 11.44 -20.88
C LEU A 111 1.34 10.90 -19.77
N THR A 112 1.78 9.85 -19.09
CA THR A 112 1.03 9.24 -17.99
C THR A 112 1.01 10.15 -16.76
N GLU A 113 2.09 10.91 -16.52
CA GLU A 113 2.14 11.93 -15.48
C GLU A 113 1.06 13.01 -15.67
N GLU A 114 0.83 13.49 -16.88
CA GLU A 114 -0.22 14.50 -17.14
C GLU A 114 -1.60 14.00 -16.68
N VAL A 115 -1.93 12.74 -17.01
CA VAL A 115 -3.18 12.11 -16.58
C VAL A 115 -3.18 11.84 -15.07
N LEU A 116 -2.04 11.46 -14.49
CA LEU A 116 -1.91 11.23 -13.04
C LEU A 116 -2.19 12.51 -12.25
N LEU A 117 -1.70 13.67 -12.69
CA LEU A 117 -1.95 14.95 -12.03
C LEU A 117 -3.45 15.28 -11.98
N GLU A 118 -4.16 15.06 -13.09
CA GLU A 118 -5.62 15.22 -13.17
C GLU A 118 -6.36 14.19 -12.29
N ALA A 119 -5.92 12.93 -12.32
CA ALA A 119 -6.47 11.85 -11.51
C ALA A 119 -6.39 12.14 -10.00
N LEU A 120 -5.31 12.79 -9.57
CA LEU A 120 -5.10 13.20 -8.17
C LEU A 120 -5.78 14.54 -7.84
N CYS A 121 -6.42 15.21 -8.79
CA CYS A 121 -6.95 16.56 -8.63
C CYS A 121 -5.89 17.56 -8.12
N PHE A 122 -4.62 17.36 -8.48
CA PHE A 122 -3.48 18.13 -7.96
C PHE A 122 -3.35 18.10 -6.41
N ASP A 123 -3.96 17.12 -5.75
CA ASP A 123 -3.78 16.88 -4.32
C ASP A 123 -2.60 15.93 -4.08
N PHE A 124 -1.44 16.53 -3.82
CA PHE A 124 -0.19 15.82 -3.57
C PHE A 124 0.08 15.57 -2.09
N VAL A 125 -0.80 16.03 -1.19
CA VAL A 125 -0.61 15.83 0.25
C VAL A 125 -0.99 14.40 0.59
N VAL A 126 -0.01 13.64 1.07
CA VAL A 126 -0.19 12.27 1.53
C VAL A 126 0.30 12.16 2.95
N ASP A 127 -0.65 12.04 3.87
CA ASP A 127 -0.37 11.71 5.25
C ASP A 127 0.08 10.25 5.35
N SER A 128 1.10 9.97 6.15
CA SER A 128 1.72 8.65 6.25
C SER A 128 1.42 8.01 7.61
N PRO A 129 1.03 6.71 7.66
CA PRO A 129 0.84 6.02 8.93
C PRO A 129 2.15 5.94 9.74
N HIS A 130 3.30 6.05 9.07
CA HIS A 130 4.61 6.10 9.74
C HIS A 130 4.78 7.36 10.58
N ALA A 131 4.24 8.51 10.15
CA ALA A 131 4.31 9.74 10.93
C ALA A 131 3.51 9.61 12.24
N GLU A 132 2.28 9.09 12.14
CA GLU A 132 1.40 8.82 13.28
C GLU A 132 2.00 7.78 14.25
N LEU A 133 2.75 6.79 13.73
CA LEU A 133 3.47 5.83 14.55
C LEU A 133 4.63 6.46 15.32
N LEU A 134 5.37 7.40 14.72
CA LEU A 134 6.44 8.12 15.43
C LEU A 134 5.90 8.89 16.63
N ASP A 135 4.78 9.61 16.44
CA ASP A 135 4.11 10.35 17.52
C ASP A 135 3.64 9.41 18.65
N LEU A 136 3.14 8.22 18.30
CA LEU A 136 2.79 7.18 19.28
C LEU A 136 4.01 6.64 20.03
N PHE A 137 5.11 6.35 19.33
CA PHE A 137 6.32 5.81 19.95
C PHE A 137 6.98 6.81 20.92
N GLU A 138 6.95 8.10 20.58
CA GLU A 138 7.46 9.17 21.43
C GLU A 138 6.58 9.40 22.65
N SER A 139 5.26 9.41 22.48
CA SER A 139 4.32 9.68 23.57
C SER A 139 4.18 8.52 24.57
N LEU A 140 4.22 7.27 24.09
CA LEU A 140 3.98 6.09 24.92
C LEU A 140 5.27 5.41 25.42
N GLY A 141 6.43 5.80 24.90
CA GLY A 141 7.71 5.20 25.30
C GLY A 141 7.83 3.73 24.90
N SER A 142 7.46 3.38 23.66
CA SER A 142 7.42 2.00 23.17
C SER A 142 8.81 1.35 23.08
N GLU A 143 8.90 0.06 23.38
CA GLU A 143 10.12 -0.76 23.23
C GLU A 143 10.54 -0.89 21.76
N MET A 144 11.83 -1.10 21.52
CA MET A 144 12.40 -1.16 20.16
C MET A 144 11.78 -2.26 19.31
N GLU A 145 11.55 -3.45 19.88
CA GLU A 145 10.94 -4.58 19.17
C GLU A 145 9.53 -4.24 18.67
N LEU A 146 8.71 -3.60 19.52
CA LEU A 146 7.37 -3.12 19.14
C LEU A 146 7.43 -2.09 18.01
N ARG A 147 8.40 -1.17 18.06
CA ARG A 147 8.58 -0.15 17.02
C ARG A 147 8.90 -0.78 15.68
N GLU A 148 9.82 -1.74 15.65
CA GLU A 148 10.24 -2.43 14.43
C GLU A 148 9.07 -3.21 13.81
N TYR A 149 8.33 -3.99 14.60
CA TYR A 149 7.14 -4.70 14.11
C TYR A 149 6.08 -3.73 13.57
N ALA A 150 5.70 -2.71 14.35
CA ALA A 150 4.68 -1.76 13.92
C ALA A 150 5.08 -0.99 12.66
N TRP A 151 6.36 -0.63 12.53
CA TRP A 151 6.92 0.03 11.36
C TRP A 151 6.85 -0.86 10.11
N SER A 152 7.26 -2.14 10.22
CA SER A 152 7.16 -3.09 9.12
C SER A 152 5.71 -3.34 8.69
N LEU A 153 4.80 -3.51 9.64
CA LEU A 153 3.36 -3.65 9.35
C LEU A 153 2.79 -2.43 8.63
N ALA A 154 3.22 -1.22 9.00
CA ALA A 154 2.78 0.02 8.34
C ALA A 154 3.28 0.11 6.89
N HIS A 155 4.47 -0.39 6.60
CA HIS A 155 4.98 -0.46 5.22
C HIS A 155 4.08 -1.34 4.33
N ASP A 156 3.67 -2.50 4.84
CA ASP A 156 2.83 -3.45 4.14
C ASP A 156 1.35 -3.02 4.08
N SER A 157 0.94 -2.06 4.92
CA SER A 157 -0.42 -1.53 4.98
C SER A 157 -0.81 -0.61 3.81
N THR A 158 0.06 -0.47 2.81
CA THR A 158 -0.15 0.43 1.65
C THR A 158 -1.52 0.27 0.98
N PRO A 159 -2.09 -0.94 0.78
CA PRO A 159 -3.44 -1.06 0.20
C PRO A 159 -4.57 -0.46 1.06
N LEU A 160 -4.35 -0.29 2.37
CA LEU A 160 -5.34 0.29 3.28
C LEU A 160 -5.41 1.82 3.18
N CYS A 161 -4.43 2.48 2.56
CA CYS A 161 -4.34 3.96 2.48
C CYS A 161 -5.54 4.63 1.77
N ILE A 162 -6.29 3.87 0.96
CA ILE A 162 -7.51 4.34 0.29
C ILE A 162 -8.78 4.05 1.08
N LEU A 163 -8.71 3.18 2.09
CA LEU A 163 -9.86 2.72 2.86
C LEU A 163 -9.98 3.45 4.19
N TYR A 164 -8.86 3.72 4.86
CA TYR A 164 -8.85 4.29 6.21
C TYR A 164 -7.85 5.44 6.33
N PRO A 165 -8.12 6.42 7.22
CA PRO A 165 -7.16 7.47 7.55
C PRO A 165 -5.85 6.89 8.13
N PRO A 166 -4.68 7.50 7.84
CA PRO A 166 -3.37 7.03 8.32
C PRO A 166 -3.29 6.82 9.82
N ARG A 167 -3.93 7.70 10.61
CA ARG A 167 -4.08 7.56 12.06
C ARG A 167 -4.67 6.20 12.45
N LEU A 168 -5.76 5.77 11.81
CA LEU A 168 -6.41 4.49 12.15
C LEU A 168 -5.56 3.29 11.72
N ILE A 169 -4.87 3.41 10.59
CA ILE A 169 -3.92 2.39 10.11
C ILE A 169 -2.76 2.24 11.11
N ALA A 170 -2.18 3.36 11.58
CA ALA A 170 -1.12 3.36 12.58
C ALA A 170 -1.55 2.68 13.88
N VAL A 171 -2.78 2.97 14.37
CA VAL A 171 -3.34 2.28 15.54
C VAL A 171 -3.49 0.78 15.28
N ALA A 172 -4.00 0.36 14.12
CA ALA A 172 -4.12 -1.06 13.77
C ALA A 172 -2.74 -1.75 13.76
N CYS A 173 -1.74 -1.15 13.10
CA CYS A 173 -0.37 -1.67 13.06
C CYS A 173 0.23 -1.77 14.47
N TYR A 174 0.06 -0.77 15.33
CA TYR A 174 0.56 -0.78 16.70
C TYR A 174 -0.10 -1.89 17.52
N VAL A 175 -1.43 -2.00 17.49
CA VAL A 175 -2.17 -3.01 18.26
C VAL A 175 -1.79 -4.43 17.81
N LEU A 176 -1.64 -4.65 16.51
CA LEU A 176 -1.20 -5.93 15.96
C LEU A 176 0.25 -6.25 16.36
N ALA A 177 1.16 -5.29 16.21
CA ALA A 177 2.55 -5.45 16.63
C ALA A 177 2.66 -5.80 18.11
N GLN A 178 1.92 -5.09 18.97
CA GLN A 178 1.90 -5.38 20.39
C GLN A 178 1.34 -6.78 20.68
N ARG A 179 0.31 -7.20 19.94
CA ARG A 179 -0.23 -8.56 20.07
C ARG A 179 0.77 -9.65 19.68
N ILE A 180 1.65 -9.36 18.73
CA ILE A 180 2.72 -10.26 18.30
C ILE A 180 3.81 -10.33 19.37
N VAL A 181 4.29 -9.18 19.84
CA VAL A 181 5.34 -9.07 20.87
C VAL A 181 4.90 -9.70 22.20
N ASP A 182 3.68 -9.43 22.65
CA ASP A 182 3.16 -10.00 23.90
C ASP A 182 2.90 -11.52 23.83
N GLY A 183 2.92 -12.10 22.62
CA GLY A 183 2.77 -13.54 22.39
C GLY A 183 1.34 -14.08 22.55
N SER A 184 1.17 -15.39 22.35
CA SER A 184 -0.14 -16.06 22.26
C SER A 184 -1.00 -16.01 23.52
N ASN A 185 -0.39 -15.89 24.70
CA ASN A 185 -1.08 -15.84 25.99
C ASN A 185 -1.66 -14.46 26.34
N SER A 186 -1.44 -13.46 25.48
CA SER A 186 -1.89 -12.09 25.70
C SER A 186 -3.34 -11.87 25.25
N PRO A 187 -4.00 -10.77 25.69
CA PRO A 187 -5.37 -10.45 25.33
C PRO A 187 -5.60 -10.49 23.81
N SER A 188 -6.79 -10.93 23.39
CA SER A 188 -7.20 -10.94 21.98
C SER A 188 -7.23 -9.53 21.39
N LEU A 189 -7.26 -9.43 20.05
CA LEU A 189 -7.42 -8.15 19.37
C LEU A 189 -8.72 -7.44 19.79
N ASP A 190 -9.84 -8.17 19.89
CA ASP A 190 -11.12 -7.62 20.38
C ASP A 190 -11.01 -7.03 21.80
N ALA A 191 -10.26 -7.69 22.70
CA ALA A 191 -10.05 -7.18 24.05
C ALA A 191 -9.23 -5.88 24.03
N ARG A 192 -8.22 -5.78 23.15
CA ARG A 192 -7.35 -4.61 23.01
C ARG A 192 -8.05 -3.42 22.40
N ILE A 193 -8.99 -3.63 21.47
CA ILE A 193 -9.76 -2.58 20.81
C ILE A 193 -11.13 -2.32 21.47
N SER A 194 -11.39 -2.93 22.63
CA SER A 194 -12.65 -2.76 23.34
C SER A 194 -12.84 -1.33 23.86
N VAL A 195 -14.07 -0.81 23.74
CA VAL A 195 -14.44 0.54 24.18
C VAL A 195 -14.33 0.68 25.71
N THR A 196 -14.66 -0.38 26.44
CA THR A 196 -14.66 -0.41 27.90
C THR A 196 -13.36 -1.03 28.38
N ALA A 197 -12.61 -0.34 29.25
CA ALA A 197 -11.48 -0.97 29.93
C ALA A 197 -11.95 -2.28 30.58
N PRO A 198 -11.19 -3.39 30.48
CA PRO A 198 -11.50 -4.60 31.23
C PRO A 198 -11.44 -4.25 32.71
N SER A 199 -12.59 -3.88 33.27
CA SER A 199 -12.69 -3.25 34.58
C SER A 199 -12.47 -4.32 35.65
N THR A 200 -11.37 -4.18 36.41
CA THR A 200 -11.40 -4.11 37.89
C THR A 200 -12.31 -5.10 38.64
N SER A 201 -12.47 -6.33 38.17
CA SER A 201 -13.41 -7.27 38.78
C SER A 201 -12.77 -8.41 39.58
N LEU A 202 -11.50 -8.30 40.01
CA LEU A 202 -10.90 -9.08 41.12
C LEU A 202 -9.46 -8.60 41.38
N PRO A 203 -9.01 -8.45 42.63
CA PRO A 203 -7.59 -8.24 42.92
C PRO A 203 -6.81 -9.49 42.51
N THR A 204 -5.95 -9.38 41.50
CA THR A 204 -5.02 -10.45 41.14
C THR A 204 -3.86 -10.48 42.16
N PRO A 205 -3.41 -11.68 42.60
CA PRO A 205 -2.26 -11.81 43.50
C PRO A 205 -0.99 -11.19 42.88
N PRO A 206 -0.07 -10.64 43.69
CA PRO A 206 1.12 -9.90 43.23
C PRO A 206 2.14 -10.73 42.42
N SER A 207 1.89 -12.02 42.22
CA SER A 207 2.78 -12.93 41.47
C SER A 207 2.47 -13.00 39.97
N HIS A 208 1.37 -12.40 39.50
CA HIS A 208 0.89 -12.52 38.12
C HIS A 208 0.44 -11.15 37.59
N GLN A 209 1.31 -10.15 37.71
CA GLN A 209 1.11 -8.88 37.01
C GLN A 209 1.31 -9.18 35.51
N PRO A 210 0.27 -9.15 34.67
CA PRO A 210 0.47 -9.35 33.24
C PRO A 210 1.43 -8.27 32.72
N PRO A 211 2.38 -8.60 31.82
CA PRO A 211 3.10 -7.59 31.07
C PRO A 211 2.05 -6.65 30.45
N SER A 212 2.23 -5.36 30.69
CA SER A 212 1.21 -4.30 30.73
C SER A 212 0.02 -4.46 29.76
N PRO A 213 -1.21 -4.67 30.25
CA PRO A 213 -2.43 -4.65 29.43
C PRO A 213 -2.84 -3.24 28.96
N ASP A 214 -1.99 -2.22 29.15
CA ASP A 214 -2.37 -0.82 29.03
C ASP A 214 -1.85 -0.13 27.76
N ALA A 215 -0.82 -0.65 27.08
CA ALA A 215 -0.24 0.09 25.94
C ALA A 215 -1.17 0.15 24.71
N SER A 216 -1.94 -0.92 24.41
CA SER A 216 -2.92 -0.90 23.30
C SER A 216 -4.05 0.07 23.62
N ARG A 217 -4.41 0.18 24.90
CA ARG A 217 -5.44 1.10 25.38
C ARG A 217 -4.95 2.55 25.40
N ALA A 218 -3.69 2.76 25.78
CA ALA A 218 -3.05 4.07 25.75
C ALA A 218 -3.04 4.67 24.34
N VAL A 219 -2.89 3.86 23.29
CA VAL A 219 -3.03 4.31 21.90
C VAL A 219 -4.46 4.78 21.58
N ILE A 220 -5.47 4.03 22.04
CA ILE A 220 -6.88 4.38 21.84
C ILE A 220 -7.21 5.68 22.57
N ASP A 221 -6.72 5.82 23.80
CA ASP A 221 -6.93 7.01 24.64
C ASP A 221 -6.14 8.22 24.10
N TYR A 222 -4.94 8.02 23.55
CA TYR A 222 -4.12 9.06 22.93
C TYR A 222 -4.90 9.78 21.81
N TYR A 223 -5.54 9.02 20.92
CA TYR A 223 -6.35 9.59 19.83
C TYR A 223 -7.82 9.83 20.19
N ASN A 224 -8.25 9.50 21.41
CA ASN A 224 -9.65 9.54 21.87
C ASN A 224 -10.61 8.89 20.86
N LEU A 225 -10.27 7.68 20.38
CA LEU A 225 -11.05 7.02 19.34
C LEU A 225 -12.47 6.70 19.80
N ASN A 226 -13.44 7.02 18.96
CA ASN A 226 -14.84 6.67 19.19
C ASN A 226 -15.16 5.24 18.72
N GLU A 227 -16.38 4.76 19.03
CA GLU A 227 -16.80 3.40 18.69
C GLU A 227 -16.77 3.12 17.17
N SER A 228 -17.09 4.10 16.33
CA SER A 228 -17.07 3.92 14.88
C SER A 228 -15.64 3.82 14.32
N GLU A 229 -14.70 4.54 14.91
CA GLU A 229 -13.28 4.47 14.55
C GLU A 229 -12.67 3.14 15.03
N LEU A 230 -13.07 2.65 16.20
CA LEU A 230 -12.64 1.33 16.69
C LEU A 230 -13.13 0.18 15.81
N ARG A 231 -14.34 0.30 15.23
CA ARG A 231 -14.81 -0.65 14.21
C ARG A 231 -13.95 -0.60 12.94
N GLN A 232 -13.59 0.59 12.47
CA GLN A 232 -12.68 0.74 11.32
C GLN A 232 -11.28 0.16 11.61
N VAL A 233 -10.76 0.33 12.83
CA VAL A 233 -9.51 -0.33 13.27
C VAL A 233 -9.65 -1.84 13.25
N SER A 234 -10.79 -2.39 13.72
CA SER A 234 -11.09 -3.82 13.64
C SER A 234 -11.09 -4.34 12.20
N GLU A 235 -11.72 -3.61 11.28
CA GLU A 235 -11.76 -3.97 9.86
C GLU A 235 -10.38 -3.86 9.20
N ALA A 236 -9.58 -2.84 9.55
CA ALA A 236 -8.21 -2.69 9.09
C ALA A 236 -7.31 -3.85 9.56
N LEU A 237 -7.45 -4.28 10.82
CA LEU A 237 -6.76 -5.46 11.38
C LEU A 237 -7.12 -6.73 10.62
N ASP A 238 -8.42 -6.95 10.33
CA ASP A 238 -8.87 -8.13 9.59
C ASP A 238 -8.33 -8.13 8.14
N ILE A 239 -8.27 -6.97 7.48
CA ILE A 239 -7.68 -6.83 6.14
C ILE A 239 -6.16 -7.09 6.16
N LEU A 240 -5.43 -6.57 7.16
CA LEU A 240 -4.00 -6.82 7.33
C LEU A 240 -3.71 -8.31 7.55
N LEU A 241 -4.45 -8.96 8.45
CA LEU A 241 -4.30 -10.40 8.70
C LEU A 241 -4.68 -11.23 7.45
N GLU A 242 -5.70 -10.81 6.70
CA GLU A 242 -6.04 -11.44 5.42
C GLU A 242 -4.88 -11.32 4.42
N PHE A 243 -4.27 -10.13 4.30
CA PHE A 243 -3.11 -9.90 3.45
C PHE A 243 -1.94 -10.84 3.79
N TYR A 244 -1.57 -10.95 5.07
CA TYR A 244 -0.49 -11.85 5.50
C TYR A 244 -0.86 -13.33 5.33
N SER A 245 -2.13 -13.70 5.51
CA SER A 245 -2.60 -15.07 5.32
C SER A 245 -2.56 -15.52 3.85
N ALA A 246 -2.65 -14.58 2.91
CA ALA A 246 -2.57 -14.84 1.49
C ALA A 246 -1.13 -15.02 0.97
N GLN A 247 -0.12 -14.62 1.76
CA GLN A 247 1.29 -14.76 1.39
C GLN A 247 1.78 -16.21 1.53
N ASP A 248 2.83 -16.54 0.76
CA ASP A 248 3.44 -17.87 0.82
C ASP A 248 4.32 -18.04 2.08
N GLN A 249 3.78 -18.74 3.08
CA GLN A 249 4.48 -19.06 4.32
C GLN A 249 5.70 -19.97 4.11
N ALA A 250 5.76 -20.75 3.03
CA ALA A 250 6.91 -21.61 2.75
C ALA A 250 8.13 -20.77 2.35
N SER A 251 7.90 -19.72 1.55
CA SER A 251 8.94 -18.76 1.16
C SER A 251 9.30 -17.79 2.28
N TYR A 252 8.34 -17.47 3.16
CA TYR A 252 8.50 -16.45 4.20
C TYR A 252 8.08 -16.94 5.58
N PRO A 253 8.84 -17.85 6.22
CA PRO A 253 8.45 -18.46 7.49
C PRO A 253 8.30 -17.46 8.65
N TYR A 254 8.93 -16.29 8.56
CA TYR A 254 8.86 -15.24 9.57
C TYR A 254 7.48 -14.58 9.71
N ILE A 255 6.56 -14.76 8.75
CA ILE A 255 5.19 -14.24 8.85
C ILE A 255 4.27 -15.14 9.69
N ALA A 256 4.70 -16.37 10.00
CA ALA A 256 3.87 -17.35 10.72
C ALA A 256 3.33 -16.83 12.07
N PRO A 257 4.10 -16.09 12.90
CA PRO A 257 3.58 -15.48 14.12
C PRO A 257 2.45 -14.48 13.88
N ILE A 258 2.50 -13.74 12.76
CA ILE A 258 1.46 -12.76 12.35
C ILE A 258 0.20 -13.51 11.94
N VAL A 259 0.35 -14.53 11.09
CA VAL A 259 -0.78 -15.36 10.59
C VAL A 259 -1.44 -16.17 11.72
N ALA A 260 -0.70 -16.51 12.77
CA ALA A 260 -1.24 -17.21 13.94
C ALA A 260 -2.14 -16.33 14.82
N VAL A 261 -2.14 -15.01 14.65
CA VAL A 261 -3.02 -14.11 15.40
C VAL A 261 -4.47 -14.28 14.93
N PRO A 262 -5.41 -14.63 15.83
CA PRO A 262 -6.81 -14.74 15.44
C PRO A 262 -7.38 -13.36 15.09
N PRO A 263 -8.12 -13.24 13.97
CA PRO A 263 -8.71 -11.98 13.54
C PRO A 263 -9.84 -11.54 14.50
N PRO A 264 -10.16 -10.24 14.53
CA PRO A 264 -11.27 -9.72 15.35
C PRO A 264 -12.60 -10.40 15.03
N ALA A 265 -13.44 -10.63 16.05
CA ALA A 265 -14.69 -11.35 15.91
C ALA A 265 -15.76 -10.57 15.12
N GLN A 266 -15.74 -9.24 15.20
CA GLN A 266 -16.68 -8.38 14.48
C GLN A 266 -16.20 -8.15 13.04
N ARG A 267 -16.58 -9.06 12.14
CA ARG A 267 -16.38 -8.89 10.70
C ARG A 267 -17.61 -8.24 10.06
N GLY A 268 -17.45 -7.07 9.48
CA GLY A 268 -18.43 -6.53 8.55
C GLY A 268 -18.61 -7.45 7.34
N PRO A 269 -19.78 -7.47 6.68
CA PRO A 269 -19.98 -8.23 5.45
C PRO A 269 -19.20 -7.58 4.30
N ARG A 270 -17.90 -7.94 4.18
CA ARG A 270 -17.05 -7.50 3.08
C ARG A 270 -16.59 -8.70 2.23
N PRO A 271 -16.39 -8.52 0.92
CA PRO A 271 -15.70 -9.50 0.12
C PRO A 271 -14.23 -9.64 0.57
N ARG A 272 -13.64 -10.80 0.33
CA ARG A 272 -12.18 -10.98 0.47
C ARG A 272 -11.47 -10.11 -0.57
N LEU A 273 -10.48 -9.36 -0.10
CA LEU A 273 -9.64 -8.48 -0.91
C LEU A 273 -8.37 -9.19 -1.37
N PHE A 274 -7.88 -10.13 -0.58
CA PHE A 274 -6.66 -10.87 -0.85
C PHE A 274 -6.93 -12.36 -0.99
N VAL A 275 -6.29 -12.94 -2.00
CA VAL A 275 -6.43 -14.34 -2.38
C VAL A 275 -5.01 -14.88 -2.58
N SER A 276 -4.76 -16.11 -2.15
CA SER A 276 -3.44 -16.70 -2.27
C SER A 276 -3.07 -16.93 -3.75
N GLN A 277 -1.77 -16.97 -4.06
CA GLN A 277 -1.28 -17.23 -5.42
C GLN A 277 -1.81 -18.55 -5.99
N ALA A 278 -1.98 -19.58 -5.14
CA ALA A 278 -2.53 -20.88 -5.53
C ALA A 278 -4.00 -20.78 -5.94
N GLU A 279 -4.82 -20.09 -5.14
CA GLU A 279 -6.23 -19.82 -5.45
C GLU A 279 -6.37 -18.96 -6.72
N LEU A 280 -5.52 -17.94 -6.89
CA LEU A 280 -5.52 -17.08 -8.08
C LEU A 280 -5.23 -17.89 -9.35
N SER A 281 -4.26 -18.81 -9.28
CA SER A 281 -3.92 -19.71 -10.39
C SER A 281 -5.07 -20.64 -10.75
N LEU A 282 -5.82 -21.13 -9.75
CA LEU A 282 -7.02 -21.95 -9.96
C LEU A 282 -8.16 -21.15 -10.61
N ILE A 283 -8.37 -19.90 -10.19
CA ILE A 283 -9.37 -19.00 -10.79
C ILE A 283 -9.03 -18.74 -12.26
N MET A 284 -7.78 -18.41 -12.58
CA MET A 284 -7.35 -18.13 -13.96
C MET A 284 -7.47 -19.36 -14.86
N THR A 285 -7.14 -20.55 -14.36
CA THR A 285 -7.29 -21.80 -15.13
C THR A 285 -8.76 -22.21 -15.32
N SER A 286 -9.65 -21.87 -14.38
CA SER A 286 -11.09 -22.12 -14.51
C SER A 286 -11.80 -21.11 -15.44
N GLY A 287 -11.28 -19.89 -15.57
CA GLY A 287 -11.84 -18.84 -16.42
C GLY A 287 -11.70 -19.08 -17.93
N GLU A 288 -10.72 -19.86 -18.36
CA GLU A 288 -10.55 -20.22 -19.78
C GLU A 288 -11.52 -21.31 -20.26
N ALA A 289 -12.15 -22.06 -19.34
CA ALA A 289 -13.02 -23.18 -19.69
C ALA A 289 -14.52 -22.82 -19.83
N ASN A 290 -14.95 -21.59 -19.50
CA ASN A 290 -16.37 -21.25 -19.42
C ASN A 290 -16.75 -19.91 -20.08
N SER A 291 -16.36 -19.73 -21.35
CA SER A 291 -16.79 -18.60 -22.19
C SER A 291 -18.18 -18.77 -22.81
N GLN A 292 -19.04 -19.65 -22.27
CA GLN A 292 -20.47 -19.67 -22.59
C GLN A 292 -21.28 -19.99 -21.32
N SER A 293 -22.14 -19.03 -20.94
CA SER A 293 -23.18 -19.11 -19.89
C SER A 293 -22.72 -19.13 -18.42
N ALA A 294 -22.71 -17.95 -17.79
CA ALA A 294 -23.16 -17.76 -16.40
C ALA A 294 -23.37 -16.27 -16.11
N SER A 295 -24.50 -15.97 -15.47
CA SER A 295 -24.95 -14.65 -15.02
C SER A 295 -23.93 -13.95 -14.13
N HIS A 296 -23.70 -12.68 -14.45
CA HIS A 296 -22.77 -11.74 -13.84
C HIS A 296 -23.26 -11.29 -12.45
N GLU A 297 -22.91 -11.98 -11.38
CA GLU A 297 -22.95 -11.44 -10.01
C GLU A 297 -21.73 -11.94 -9.23
N GLY A 298 -20.89 -11.02 -8.73
CA GLY A 298 -19.98 -11.33 -7.62
C GLY A 298 -18.51 -10.95 -7.72
N LEU A 299 -17.99 -10.43 -8.84
CA LEU A 299 -16.62 -9.89 -8.89
C LEU A 299 -16.67 -8.41 -9.23
N GLY A 300 -16.28 -7.58 -8.26
CA GLY A 300 -16.20 -6.14 -8.39
C GLY A 300 -15.30 -5.76 -9.56
N ARG A 301 -15.92 -5.33 -10.66
CA ARG A 301 -15.24 -4.56 -11.69
C ARG A 301 -14.74 -3.26 -11.05
N THR A 302 -13.56 -2.81 -11.47
CA THR A 302 -13.20 -1.38 -11.40
C THR A 302 -14.42 -0.58 -11.88
N PRO A 303 -14.86 0.45 -11.15
CA PRO A 303 -16.03 1.22 -11.57
C PRO A 303 -15.76 1.75 -12.98
N SER A 304 -16.66 1.42 -13.92
CA SER A 304 -16.57 1.91 -15.29
C SER A 304 -16.62 3.44 -15.27
N SER A 305 -15.48 4.07 -15.53
CA SER A 305 -15.37 5.52 -15.62
C SER A 305 -16.24 6.04 -16.76
N SER A 306 -17.08 7.03 -16.45
CA SER A 306 -18.00 7.71 -17.37
C SER A 306 -17.49 9.10 -17.79
N HIS A 307 -16.19 9.37 -17.72
CA HIS A 307 -15.58 10.62 -18.21
C HIS A 307 -14.85 10.32 -19.53
N GLY A 308 -15.09 10.97 -20.66
CA GLY A 308 -16.02 12.03 -21.02
C GLY A 308 -15.88 12.18 -22.53
N GLY A 309 -16.96 11.89 -23.27
CA GLY A 309 -16.98 12.02 -24.73
C GLY A 309 -17.01 13.49 -25.13
N HIS A 310 -15.84 14.09 -25.32
CA HIS A 310 -15.68 15.31 -26.13
C HIS A 310 -14.31 15.34 -26.80
N THR A 311 -14.17 14.54 -27.86
CA THR A 311 -13.18 14.80 -28.90
C THR A 311 -13.92 15.42 -30.08
N PRO A 312 -13.61 16.65 -30.53
CA PRO A 312 -14.21 17.19 -31.75
C PRO A 312 -13.74 16.37 -32.95
N LEU A 313 -14.68 15.78 -33.67
CA LEU A 313 -14.44 15.04 -34.91
C LEU A 313 -13.88 15.97 -35.99
N THR A 314 -12.69 15.64 -36.48
CA THR A 314 -12.17 16.09 -37.77
C THR A 314 -13.06 15.51 -38.87
N GLN A 315 -13.97 16.32 -39.42
CA GLN A 315 -14.68 15.96 -40.65
C GLN A 315 -13.83 16.35 -41.86
N SER A 316 -13.23 15.34 -42.49
CA SER A 316 -12.80 15.40 -43.88
C SER A 316 -13.87 14.71 -44.74
N GLU A 317 -14.58 15.46 -45.57
CA GLU A 317 -14.93 15.00 -46.92
C GLU A 317 -15.39 16.16 -47.80
N ASP A 318 -15.04 16.01 -49.07
CA ASP A 318 -14.90 17.04 -50.07
C ASP A 318 -16.16 17.19 -50.93
N SER A 319 -16.19 18.29 -51.69
CA SER A 319 -16.97 18.53 -52.90
C SER A 319 -18.40 19.13 -52.83
N ASN A 320 -18.45 20.34 -53.38
CA ASN A 320 -19.42 20.84 -54.36
C ASN A 320 -20.70 21.56 -53.86
N ARG A 321 -20.59 22.90 -53.73
CA ARG A 321 -21.48 23.90 -54.37
C ARG A 321 -21.02 25.34 -54.09
N ARG A 322 -20.65 26.07 -55.14
CA ARG A 322 -20.63 27.56 -55.13
C ARG A 322 -22.07 28.08 -55.02
N PRO A 323 -22.29 29.25 -54.40
CA PRO A 323 -22.41 30.45 -55.25
C PRO A 323 -21.79 31.76 -54.68
N SER A 324 -21.27 32.54 -55.63
CA SER A 324 -21.16 34.01 -55.72
C SER A 324 -21.50 34.90 -54.52
N PHE A 325 -20.49 35.63 -54.03
CA PHE A 325 -20.66 36.93 -53.39
C PHE A 325 -20.58 38.04 -54.45
N THR A 326 -21.62 38.86 -54.53
CA THR A 326 -21.61 40.17 -55.19
C THR A 326 -21.38 41.25 -54.13
N MET A 327 -20.42 42.13 -54.41
CA MET A 327 -20.24 43.41 -53.72
C MET A 327 -21.22 44.43 -54.28
N ASN A 328 -21.82 45.24 -53.39
CA ASN A 328 -22.36 46.60 -53.57
C ASN A 328 -23.20 46.88 -52.31
N THR A 329 -23.05 47.95 -51.53
CA THR A 329 -22.42 49.28 -51.67
C THR A 329 -21.99 49.75 -50.28
#